data_AF-A0A1I7SPB1-F1
#
_entry.id   AF-A0A1I7SPB1-F1
#
_cell.length_a   1.000
_cell.length_b   1.000
_cell.length_c   1.000
_cell.angle_alpha   90.00
_cell.angle_beta   90.00
_cell.angle_gamma   90.00
#
_symmetry.space_group_name_H-M   'P 1'
#
loop_
_entity.id
_entity.type
_entity.pdbx_description
1 polymer ?
#
loop_
_entity_poly.entity_id
_entity_poly.type
_entity_poly.pdbx_seq_one_letter_code
_entity_poly.pdbx_strand_id
1 'polypeptide(L)'
;MKDPLQAKLRTKDPLQTKLRTKNPLQAKLRTKNPLQAKLRTRDPLQAKLRTRDPLQVKLRTKDRLQVKLRTKDPLQAKLRTKNPLQAKLRTKDPLQAKPRTRDPRQAKLRMKDPRQARLIMKDPLQVKLRTRDPLQVKLRTRDPLQVKLRTRDPLQAKLRTRDPLQVKLRTRDPLQVKLRTRDPLQVKLRTKDPLQAKLRTKDPLQAKLRTKNPLQAKLRTKNPLQAKLRMKDPRQARLIMKDPRQARLIMKDPLQVK
;
A
#
# COMPACT_ATOMS: atom_id res chain seq x y z
N MET A 1 12.54 26.70 -21.19
CA MET A 1 11.60 25.58 -20.89
C MET A 1 10.43 25.70 -21.86
N LYS A 2 9.97 24.60 -22.50
CA LYS A 2 8.78 24.67 -23.38
C LYS A 2 7.52 24.80 -22.54
N ASP A 3 6.59 25.65 -22.97
CA ASP A 3 5.33 25.84 -22.26
C ASP A 3 4.53 24.54 -22.12
N PRO A 4 3.93 24.29 -20.94
CA PRO A 4 3.14 23.10 -20.72
C PRO A 4 1.88 23.15 -21.58
N LEU A 5 1.59 22.06 -22.29
CA LEU A 5 0.28 21.87 -22.89
C LEU A 5 -0.77 21.78 -21.78
N GLN A 6 -1.77 22.65 -21.81
CA GLN A 6 -2.84 22.69 -20.83
C GLN A 6 -4.15 22.19 -21.44
N ALA A 7 -4.73 21.16 -20.84
CA ALA A 7 -6.08 20.70 -21.15
C ALA A 7 -6.96 20.89 -19.91
N LYS A 8 -7.90 21.84 -19.99
CA LYS A 8 -8.91 22.08 -18.94
C LYS A 8 -10.28 21.85 -19.56
N LEU A 9 -11.03 20.89 -19.04
CA LEU A 9 -12.36 20.59 -19.56
C LEU A 9 -13.31 20.22 -18.43
N ARG A 10 -14.51 20.79 -18.49
CA ARG A 10 -15.65 20.44 -17.65
C ARG A 10 -16.83 20.13 -18.56
N THR A 11 -17.27 18.88 -18.58
CA THR A 11 -18.44 18.45 -19.38
C THR A 11 -19.40 17.67 -18.50
N LYS A 12 -20.63 17.44 -18.98
CA LYS A 12 -21.53 16.43 -18.42
C LYS A 12 -21.38 15.10 -19.16
N ASP A 13 -20.84 15.10 -20.37
CA ASP A 13 -20.83 13.95 -21.29
C ASP A 13 -19.69 12.97 -21.02
N PRO A 14 -19.78 11.74 -21.56
CA PRO A 14 -18.67 10.79 -21.53
C PRO A 14 -17.45 11.42 -22.20
N LEU A 15 -16.28 11.20 -21.62
CA LEU A 15 -15.06 11.86 -22.07
C LEU A 15 -13.98 10.84 -22.36
N GLN A 16 -13.53 10.81 -23.61
CA GLN A 16 -12.39 10.02 -24.05
C GLN A 16 -11.27 10.96 -24.51
N THR A 17 -10.10 10.84 -23.89
CA THR A 17 -8.92 11.63 -24.26
C THR A 17 -7.74 10.74 -24.55
N LYS A 18 -7.12 10.95 -25.70
CA LYS A 18 -5.89 10.30 -26.10
C LYS A 18 -4.91 11.37 -26.55
N LEU A 19 -3.84 11.56 -25.79
CA LEU A 19 -2.82 12.56 -26.11
C LEU A 19 -1.43 11.94 -26.06
N ARG A 20 -0.63 12.27 -27.07
CA ARG A 20 0.80 11.97 -27.09
C ARG A 20 1.54 13.27 -27.40
N THR A 21 2.41 13.69 -26.49
CA THR A 21 3.24 14.87 -26.67
C THR A 21 4.67 14.57 -26.28
N LYS A 22 5.60 15.45 -26.65
CA LYS A 22 6.94 15.46 -26.07
C LYS A 22 7.04 16.46 -24.91
N ASN A 23 6.19 17.49 -24.88
CA ASN A 23 6.23 18.62 -23.95
C ASN A 23 5.59 18.29 -22.58
N PRO A 24 5.81 19.14 -21.56
CA PRO A 24 5.12 19.01 -20.28
C PRO A 24 3.59 19.06 -20.47
N LEU A 25 2.85 18.29 -19.68
CA LEU A 25 1.40 18.17 -19.81
C LEU A 25 0.69 18.40 -18.49
N GLN A 26 -0.28 19.32 -18.50
CA GLN A 26 -1.21 19.54 -17.40
C GLN A 26 -2.65 19.26 -17.85
N ALA A 27 -3.26 18.20 -17.32
CA ALA A 27 -4.64 17.83 -17.62
C ALA A 27 -5.54 17.99 -16.37
N LYS A 28 -6.57 18.82 -16.49
CA LYS A 28 -7.63 19.02 -15.48
C LYS A 28 -8.98 18.72 -16.11
N LEU A 29 -9.46 17.48 -15.93
CA LEU A 29 -10.70 17.01 -16.53
C LEU A 29 -11.75 16.73 -15.46
N ARG A 30 -12.96 17.24 -15.66
CA ARG A 30 -14.10 17.00 -14.79
C ARG A 30 -15.32 16.62 -15.63
N THR A 31 -15.90 15.46 -15.35
CA THR A 31 -17.18 15.07 -15.95
C THR A 31 -18.13 14.51 -14.88
N LYS A 32 -19.42 14.37 -15.22
CA LYS A 32 -20.35 13.52 -14.45
C LYS A 32 -20.28 12.07 -14.96
N ASN A 33 -20.14 11.89 -16.27
CA ASN A 33 -20.19 10.63 -16.99
C ASN A 33 -18.84 9.89 -17.04
N PRO A 34 -18.75 8.68 -17.64
CA PRO A 34 -17.51 7.91 -17.65
C PRO A 34 -16.34 8.67 -18.27
N LEU A 35 -15.14 8.49 -17.69
CA LEU A 35 -13.92 9.14 -18.18
C LEU A 35 -12.85 8.11 -18.52
N GLN A 36 -12.38 8.16 -19.77
CA GLN A 36 -11.22 7.42 -20.24
C GLN A 36 -10.09 8.38 -20.65
N ALA A 37 -8.92 8.24 -20.02
CA ALA A 37 -7.76 9.07 -20.34
C ALA A 37 -6.51 8.22 -20.64
N LYS A 38 -5.94 8.41 -21.83
CA LYS A 38 -4.67 7.82 -22.26
C LYS A 38 -3.68 8.92 -22.62
N LEU A 39 -2.83 9.31 -21.66
CA LEU A 39 -1.86 10.39 -21.84
C LEU A 39 -0.44 9.84 -21.86
N ARG A 40 0.34 10.24 -22.86
CA ARG A 40 1.75 9.87 -23.00
C ARG A 40 2.60 11.11 -23.24
N THR A 41 3.63 11.30 -22.45
CA THR A 41 4.65 12.35 -22.68
C THR A 41 6.07 11.84 -22.44
N ARG A 42 7.09 12.61 -22.86
CA ARG A 42 8.48 12.42 -22.41
C ARG A 42 8.76 13.25 -21.15
N ASP A 43 8.14 14.41 -21.05
CA ASP A 43 8.34 15.43 -20.01
C ASP A 43 7.39 15.25 -18.80
N PRO A 44 7.41 16.15 -17.78
CA PRO A 44 6.54 16.01 -16.62
C PRO A 44 5.05 15.96 -16.96
N LEU A 45 4.31 15.11 -16.26
CA LEU A 45 2.87 14.98 -16.40
C LEU A 45 2.15 15.23 -15.08
N GLN A 46 1.22 16.18 -15.10
CA GLN A 46 0.29 16.45 -14.01
C GLN A 46 -1.16 16.18 -14.46
N ALA A 47 -1.84 15.27 -13.77
CA ALA A 47 -3.24 14.93 -14.08
C ALA A 47 -4.14 15.06 -12.85
N LYS A 48 -5.21 15.84 -12.99
CA LYS A 48 -6.30 15.97 -12.01
C LYS A 48 -7.61 15.59 -12.70
N LEU A 49 -8.06 14.35 -12.49
CA LEU A 49 -9.25 13.80 -13.14
C LEU A 49 -10.34 13.54 -12.10
N ARG A 50 -11.55 14.03 -12.37
CA ARG A 50 -12.71 13.85 -11.51
C ARG A 50 -13.92 13.42 -12.32
N THR A 51 -14.55 12.33 -11.91
CA THR A 51 -15.87 11.93 -12.42
C THR A 51 -16.78 11.48 -11.27
N ARG A 52 -18.08 11.28 -11.53
CA ARG A 52 -18.96 10.49 -10.64
C ARG A 52 -18.93 9.02 -11.05
N ASP A 53 -18.81 8.77 -12.35
CA ASP A 53 -18.92 7.48 -13.02
C ASP A 53 -17.56 6.75 -13.18
N PRO A 54 -17.50 5.56 -13.81
CA PRO A 54 -16.26 4.80 -13.91
C PRO A 54 -15.11 5.58 -14.54
N LEU A 55 -13.92 5.41 -13.94
CA LEU A 55 -12.71 6.14 -14.33
C LEU A 55 -11.61 5.17 -14.76
N GLN A 56 -11.25 5.21 -16.06
CA GLN A 56 -10.16 4.43 -16.62
C GLN A 56 -9.01 5.31 -17.08
N VAL A 57 -7.81 5.06 -16.54
CA VAL A 57 -6.66 5.95 -16.73
C VAL A 57 -5.41 5.16 -17.07
N LYS A 58 -4.76 5.53 -18.19
CA LYS A 58 -3.45 5.04 -18.64
C LYS A 58 -2.51 6.22 -18.82
N LEU A 59 -1.64 6.48 -17.85
CA LEU A 59 -0.65 7.58 -17.91
C LEU A 59 0.75 7.01 -18.07
N ARG A 60 1.50 7.54 -19.05
CA ARG A 60 2.90 7.20 -19.29
C ARG A 60 3.75 8.46 -19.46
N THR A 61 4.79 8.60 -18.67
CA THR A 61 5.83 9.60 -18.90
C THR A 61 7.23 8.96 -18.79
N LYS A 62 8.27 9.59 -19.35
CA LYS A 62 9.65 9.26 -18.98
C LYS A 62 10.10 10.05 -17.75
N ASP A 63 9.41 11.14 -17.40
CA ASP A 63 9.75 12.05 -16.31
C ASP A 63 8.71 12.02 -15.16
N ARG A 64 8.73 13.00 -14.25
CA ARG A 64 7.93 13.07 -13.04
C ARG A 64 6.44 12.96 -13.35
N LEU A 65 5.74 12.14 -12.55
CA LEU A 65 4.31 11.90 -12.70
C LEU A 65 3.57 12.31 -11.41
N GLN A 66 2.67 13.29 -11.50
CA GLN A 66 1.80 13.68 -10.40
C GLN A 66 0.33 13.47 -10.77
N VAL A 67 -0.40 12.69 -9.96
CA VAL A 67 -1.75 12.27 -10.30
C VAL A 67 -2.71 12.40 -9.11
N LYS A 68 -3.84 13.06 -9.35
CA LYS A 68 -5.00 13.11 -8.45
C LYS A 68 -6.23 12.59 -9.19
N LEU A 69 -6.65 11.36 -8.88
CA LEU A 69 -7.87 10.75 -9.45
C LEU A 69 -8.97 10.69 -8.40
N ARG A 70 -10.19 11.10 -8.77
CA ARG A 70 -11.37 11.01 -7.92
C ARG A 70 -12.58 10.52 -8.71
N THR A 71 -13.20 9.44 -8.25
CA THR A 71 -14.53 9.02 -8.72
C THR A 71 -15.40 8.56 -7.54
N LYS A 72 -16.71 8.37 -7.74
CA LYS A 72 -17.53 7.56 -6.83
C LYS A 72 -17.44 6.08 -7.25
N ASP A 73 -17.43 5.83 -8.54
CA ASP A 73 -17.52 4.50 -9.16
C ASP A 73 -16.16 3.80 -9.37
N PRO A 74 -16.10 2.59 -9.99
CA PRO A 74 -14.85 1.85 -10.10
C PRO A 74 -13.72 2.64 -10.77
N LEU A 75 -12.52 2.52 -10.19
CA LEU A 75 -11.31 3.19 -10.68
C LEU A 75 -10.30 2.17 -11.18
N GLN A 76 -9.90 2.28 -12.44
CA GLN A 76 -8.79 1.54 -13.01
C GLN A 76 -7.66 2.48 -13.41
N ALA A 77 -6.48 2.35 -12.78
CA ALA A 77 -5.32 3.19 -13.07
C ALA A 77 -4.07 2.36 -13.40
N LYS A 78 -3.53 2.58 -14.60
CA LYS A 78 -2.21 2.11 -15.03
C LYS A 78 -1.29 3.33 -15.16
N LEU A 79 -0.35 3.47 -14.23
CA LEU A 79 0.58 4.61 -14.17
C LEU A 79 2.01 4.12 -14.42
N ARG A 80 2.70 4.65 -15.43
CA ARG A 80 4.07 4.29 -15.77
C ARG A 80 4.95 5.54 -15.87
N THR A 81 6.04 5.56 -15.13
CA THR A 81 7.09 6.58 -15.25
C THR A 81 8.47 5.93 -15.11
N LYS A 82 9.56 6.61 -15.48
CA LYS A 82 10.91 6.24 -15.02
C LYS A 82 11.31 7.04 -13.76
N ASN A 83 10.81 8.26 -13.62
CA ASN A 83 11.15 9.20 -12.55
C ASN A 83 10.09 9.17 -11.41
N PRO A 84 10.21 9.99 -10.34
CA PRO A 84 9.32 9.91 -9.19
C PRO A 84 7.82 9.98 -9.51
N LEU A 85 7.02 9.16 -8.80
CA LEU A 85 5.55 9.15 -8.87
C LEU A 85 4.94 9.62 -7.55
N GLN A 86 4.03 10.60 -7.64
CA GLN A 86 3.09 10.93 -6.58
C GLN A 86 1.66 10.64 -7.05
N ALA A 87 0.98 9.70 -6.39
CA ALA A 87 -0.38 9.29 -6.75
C ALA A 87 -1.33 9.39 -5.57
N LYS A 88 -2.43 10.14 -5.75
CA LYS A 88 -3.56 10.22 -4.83
C LYS A 88 -4.82 9.73 -5.53
N LEU A 89 -5.27 8.53 -5.18
CA LEU A 89 -6.45 7.91 -5.75
C LEU A 89 -7.57 7.85 -4.72
N ARG A 90 -8.77 8.30 -5.11
CA ARG A 90 -9.97 8.27 -4.28
C ARG A 90 -11.15 7.72 -5.07
N THR A 91 -11.75 6.65 -4.57
CA THR A 91 -13.01 6.10 -5.08
C THR A 91 -13.91 5.66 -3.92
N LYS A 92 -15.23 5.52 -4.14
CA LYS A 92 -16.09 4.78 -3.20
C LYS A 92 -16.12 3.29 -3.56
N ASP A 93 -15.93 2.95 -4.82
CA ASP A 93 -16.06 1.60 -5.36
C ASP A 93 -14.69 0.92 -5.57
N PRO A 94 -14.65 -0.32 -6.12
CA PRO A 94 -13.40 -1.05 -6.31
C PRO A 94 -12.32 -0.28 -7.07
N LEU A 95 -11.09 -0.36 -6.55
CA LEU A 95 -9.89 0.20 -7.16
C LEU A 95 -8.97 -0.91 -7.69
N GLN A 96 -8.62 -0.82 -8.97
CA GLN A 96 -7.49 -1.55 -9.53
C GLN A 96 -6.36 -0.57 -9.91
N ALA A 97 -5.32 -0.50 -9.09
CA ALA A 97 -4.16 0.36 -9.34
C ALA A 97 -2.90 -0.48 -9.64
N LYS A 98 -2.27 -0.25 -10.80
CA LYS A 98 -1.04 -0.91 -11.25
C LYS A 98 0.06 0.12 -11.59
N PRO A 99 0.66 0.81 -10.60
CA PRO A 99 1.74 1.76 -10.85
C PRO A 99 3.10 1.06 -11.06
N ARG A 100 3.91 1.47 -12.05
CA ARG A 100 5.29 0.98 -12.31
C ARG A 100 6.28 2.16 -12.49
N THR A 101 7.41 2.19 -11.75
CA THR A 101 8.48 3.21 -11.86
C THR A 101 9.87 2.59 -11.70
N ARG A 102 10.92 3.43 -11.84
CA ARG A 102 12.33 3.18 -11.50
C ARG A 102 12.89 4.13 -10.41
N ASP A 103 12.06 4.95 -9.74
CA ASP A 103 12.47 6.01 -8.79
C ASP A 103 11.48 6.19 -7.61
N PRO A 104 11.89 6.79 -6.47
CA PRO A 104 11.13 6.78 -5.21
C PRO A 104 9.68 7.29 -5.31
N ARG A 105 8.80 6.69 -4.49
CA ARG A 105 7.34 6.89 -4.59
C ARG A 105 6.62 7.21 -3.28
N GLN A 106 5.58 8.04 -3.43
CA GLN A 106 4.50 8.16 -2.45
C GLN A 106 3.14 7.82 -3.09
N ALA A 107 2.47 6.79 -2.55
CA ALA A 107 1.12 6.39 -2.97
C ALA A 107 0.13 6.54 -1.80
N LYS A 108 -0.91 7.34 -2.01
CA LYS A 108 -2.00 7.54 -1.05
C LYS A 108 -3.32 7.07 -1.66
N LEU A 109 -3.85 5.98 -1.12
CA LEU A 109 -5.09 5.38 -1.57
C LEU A 109 -6.17 5.56 -0.51
N ARG A 110 -7.35 6.05 -0.91
CA ARG A 110 -8.54 6.13 -0.04
C ARG A 110 -9.72 5.52 -0.79
N MET A 111 -10.31 4.49 -0.22
CA MET A 111 -11.44 3.77 -0.80
C MET A 111 -12.56 3.65 0.23
N LYS A 112 -13.80 3.52 -0.22
CA LYS A 112 -14.79 2.80 0.58
C LYS A 112 -14.59 1.33 0.23
N ASP A 113 -15.24 0.75 -0.77
CA ASP A 113 -15.20 -0.68 -1.10
C ASP A 113 -13.88 -1.21 -1.72
N PRO A 114 -13.20 -2.18 -1.09
CA PRO A 114 -12.06 -2.89 -1.64
C PRO A 114 -12.41 -4.33 -2.06
N ARG A 115 -11.63 -4.86 -3.02
CA ARG A 115 -11.37 -6.31 -3.08
C ARG A 115 -9.87 -6.61 -3.06
N GLN A 116 -9.01 -5.93 -3.84
CA GLN A 116 -7.57 -6.27 -3.92
C GLN A 116 -6.66 -5.10 -4.33
N ALA A 117 -5.53 -4.90 -3.63
CA ALA A 117 -4.45 -4.01 -4.04
C ALA A 117 -3.15 -4.81 -4.28
N ARG A 118 -2.64 -4.80 -5.51
CA ARG A 118 -1.38 -5.46 -5.90
C ARG A 118 -0.39 -4.45 -6.45
N LEU A 119 0.74 -4.27 -5.76
CA LEU A 119 1.85 -3.44 -6.24
C LEU A 119 3.13 -4.27 -6.38
N ILE A 120 3.81 -4.14 -7.51
CA ILE A 120 5.12 -4.75 -7.77
C ILE A 120 6.06 -3.65 -8.23
N MET A 121 7.16 -3.44 -7.52
CA MET A 121 8.08 -2.32 -7.78
C MET A 121 9.53 -2.73 -7.59
N LYS A 122 10.44 -1.84 -8.01
CA LYS A 122 11.89 -2.00 -7.92
C LYS A 122 12.54 -0.95 -7.02
N ASP A 123 11.78 -0.04 -6.42
CA ASP A 123 12.28 1.20 -5.78
C ASP A 123 11.63 1.46 -4.40
N PRO A 124 12.16 2.40 -3.58
CA PRO A 124 11.62 2.66 -2.25
C PRO A 124 10.17 3.13 -2.29
N LEU A 125 9.36 2.62 -1.38
CA LEU A 125 7.91 2.82 -1.41
C LEU A 125 7.35 3.25 -0.06
N GLN A 126 6.59 4.35 -0.07
CA GLN A 126 5.64 4.66 1.01
C GLN A 126 4.18 4.46 0.55
N VAL A 127 3.47 3.54 1.21
CA VAL A 127 2.03 3.28 1.01
C VAL A 127 1.23 3.71 2.24
N LYS A 128 0.23 4.55 2.00
CA LYS A 128 -0.80 4.91 2.99
C LYS A 128 -2.16 4.54 2.44
N LEU A 129 -2.85 3.60 3.09
CA LEU A 129 -4.18 3.15 2.71
C LEU A 129 -5.16 3.29 3.87
N ARG A 130 -6.35 3.82 3.58
CA ARG A 130 -7.48 3.82 4.50
C ARG A 130 -8.74 3.38 3.77
N THR A 131 -9.41 2.38 4.33
CA THR A 131 -10.70 1.86 3.85
C THR A 131 -11.62 1.57 5.04
N ARG A 132 -12.90 1.29 4.76
CA ARG A 132 -13.83 0.73 5.74
C ARG A 132 -13.98 -0.77 5.55
N ASP A 133 -13.78 -1.31 4.35
CA ASP A 133 -14.19 -2.69 4.03
C ASP A 133 -12.98 -3.67 3.83
N PRO A 134 -13.22 -4.97 3.55
CA PRO A 134 -12.19 -6.03 3.61
C PRO A 134 -11.01 -5.84 2.66
N LEU A 135 -9.79 -5.73 3.20
CA LEU A 135 -8.64 -5.33 2.41
C LEU A 135 -7.64 -6.48 2.21
N GLN A 136 -7.37 -6.83 0.95
CA GLN A 136 -6.24 -7.68 0.58
C GLN A 136 -5.11 -6.86 -0.07
N VAL A 137 -3.91 -6.91 0.52
CA VAL A 137 -2.71 -6.23 0.01
C VAL A 137 -1.60 -7.23 -0.30
N LYS A 138 -1.11 -7.20 -1.55
CA LYS A 138 0.09 -7.95 -1.98
C LYS A 138 1.14 -6.98 -2.51
N LEU A 139 2.26 -6.84 -1.80
CA LEU A 139 3.39 -5.99 -2.20
C LEU A 139 4.66 -6.82 -2.38
N ARG A 140 5.38 -6.54 -3.47
CA ARG A 140 6.73 -7.06 -3.70
C ARG A 140 7.63 -5.93 -4.19
N THR A 141 8.75 -5.74 -3.52
CA THR A 141 9.80 -4.81 -3.96
C THR A 141 11.19 -5.41 -3.74
N ARG A 142 12.23 -4.79 -4.27
CA ARG A 142 13.62 -5.04 -3.85
C ARG A 142 14.05 -4.06 -2.77
N ASP A 143 13.39 -2.91 -2.71
CA ASP A 143 13.86 -1.71 -2.01
C ASP A 143 13.12 -1.42 -0.69
N PRO A 144 13.53 -0.39 0.09
CA PRO A 144 12.93 -0.10 1.37
C PRO A 144 11.42 0.16 1.26
N LEU A 145 10.65 -0.42 2.18
CA LEU A 145 9.19 -0.41 2.12
C LEU A 145 8.59 0.09 3.44
N GLN A 146 7.83 1.18 3.36
CA GLN A 146 7.03 1.72 4.45
C GLN A 146 5.53 1.58 4.16
N VAL A 147 4.81 0.86 5.02
CA VAL A 147 3.38 0.59 4.85
C VAL A 147 2.59 1.03 6.07
N LYS A 148 1.57 1.88 5.85
CA LYS A 148 0.59 2.28 6.85
C LYS A 148 -0.83 1.95 6.34
N LEU A 149 -1.47 0.92 6.89
CA LEU A 149 -2.85 0.55 6.55
C LEU A 149 -3.78 0.75 7.75
N ARG A 150 -4.97 1.28 7.48
CA ARG A 150 -6.06 1.38 8.46
C ARG A 150 -7.37 0.95 7.83
N THR A 151 -8.02 -0.05 8.40
CA THR A 151 -9.37 -0.47 8.01
C THR A 151 -10.27 -0.63 9.24
N ARG A 152 -11.57 -0.79 9.04
CA ARG A 152 -12.50 -1.29 10.08
C ARG A 152 -12.63 -2.80 9.95
N ASP A 153 -12.69 -3.28 8.71
CA ASP A 153 -12.96 -4.67 8.33
C ASP A 153 -11.71 -5.57 8.24
N PRO A 154 -11.85 -6.88 7.89
CA PRO A 154 -10.74 -7.80 7.85
C PRO A 154 -9.59 -7.34 6.95
N LEU A 155 -8.37 -7.61 7.37
CA LEU A 155 -7.16 -7.21 6.65
C LEU A 155 -6.23 -8.40 6.42
N GLN A 156 -5.94 -8.68 5.15
CA GLN A 156 -4.89 -9.61 4.75
C GLN A 156 -3.75 -8.87 4.06
N ALA A 157 -2.53 -8.99 4.60
CA ALA A 157 -1.34 -8.35 4.04
C ALA A 157 -0.22 -9.36 3.78
N LYS A 158 0.27 -9.42 2.53
CA LYS A 158 1.44 -10.20 2.12
C LYS A 158 2.49 -9.28 1.52
N LEU A 159 3.59 -9.05 2.26
CA LEU A 159 4.66 -8.13 1.85
C LEU A 159 5.98 -8.89 1.73
N ARG A 160 6.70 -8.65 0.63
CA ARG A 160 8.04 -9.20 0.40
C ARG A 160 8.98 -8.12 -0.10
N THR A 161 10.12 -7.95 0.56
CA THR A 161 11.22 -7.11 0.08
C THR A 161 12.57 -7.80 0.27
N ARG A 162 13.65 -7.24 -0.29
CA ARG A 162 15.03 -7.59 0.11
C ARG A 162 15.51 -6.61 1.19
N ASP A 163 15.15 -5.35 1.05
CA ASP A 163 15.58 -4.22 1.87
C ASP A 163 14.72 -3.95 3.13
N PRO A 164 15.03 -2.92 3.95
CA PRO A 164 14.33 -2.69 5.21
C PRO A 164 12.82 -2.52 5.06
N LEU A 165 12.07 -3.09 6.00
CA LEU A 165 10.61 -3.11 5.97
C LEU A 165 10.02 -2.52 7.25
N GLN A 166 9.25 -1.44 7.12
CA GLN A 166 8.48 -0.83 8.21
C GLN A 166 6.98 -0.94 7.96
N VAL A 167 6.26 -1.54 8.91
CA VAL A 167 4.83 -1.83 8.76
C VAL A 167 4.04 -1.37 9.99
N LYS A 168 2.99 -0.58 9.75
CA LYS A 168 2.00 -0.18 10.76
C LYS A 168 0.58 -0.50 10.27
N LEU A 169 -0.04 -1.52 10.85
CA LEU A 169 -1.41 -1.94 10.50
C LEU A 169 -2.35 -1.73 11.69
N ARG A 170 -3.54 -1.21 11.40
CA ARG A 170 -4.63 -1.09 12.38
C ARG A 170 -5.96 -1.51 11.77
N THR A 171 -6.64 -2.45 12.41
CA THR A 171 -8.02 -2.80 12.10
C THR A 171 -8.85 -2.95 13.38
N ARG A 172 -10.17 -3.09 13.26
CA ARG A 172 -11.03 -3.58 14.36
C ARG A 172 -11.21 -5.09 14.24
N ASP A 173 -11.26 -5.58 13.01
CA ASP A 173 -11.59 -6.95 12.63
C ASP A 173 -10.36 -7.87 12.46
N PRO A 174 -10.52 -9.15 12.07
CA PRO A 174 -9.40 -10.08 11.97
C PRO A 174 -8.25 -9.58 11.08
N LEU A 175 -7.02 -9.82 11.54
CA LEU A 175 -5.81 -9.37 10.87
C LEU A 175 -4.88 -10.55 10.58
N GLN A 176 -4.65 -10.82 9.28
CA GLN A 176 -3.69 -11.81 8.82
C GLN A 176 -2.51 -11.16 8.09
N VAL A 177 -1.29 -11.48 8.53
CA VAL A 177 -0.07 -10.84 8.03
C VAL A 177 1.02 -11.86 7.72
N LYS A 178 1.59 -11.76 6.52
CA LYS A 178 2.78 -12.52 6.10
C LYS A 178 3.85 -11.54 5.59
N LEU A 179 4.93 -11.34 6.35
CA LEU A 179 6.05 -10.48 5.98
C LEU A 179 7.31 -11.28 5.77
N ARG A 180 8.05 -10.97 4.70
CA ARG A 180 9.38 -11.53 4.43
C ARG A 180 10.34 -10.45 3.94
N THR A 181 11.46 -10.30 4.61
CA THR A 181 12.58 -9.48 4.14
C THR A 181 13.92 -10.21 4.36
N ARG A 182 15.02 -9.71 3.80
CA ARG A 182 16.37 -10.12 4.20
C ARG A 182 16.90 -9.16 5.28
N ASP A 183 16.53 -7.90 5.18
CA ASP A 183 17.01 -6.77 5.97
C ASP A 183 16.15 -6.47 7.23
N PRO A 184 16.47 -5.44 8.04
CA PRO A 184 15.75 -5.16 9.27
C PRO A 184 14.24 -5.01 9.09
N LEU A 185 13.48 -5.57 10.03
CA LEU A 185 12.03 -5.61 10.00
C LEU A 185 11.44 -4.96 11.25
N GLN A 186 10.69 -3.86 11.06
CA GLN A 186 9.95 -3.18 12.12
C GLN A 186 8.43 -3.28 11.90
N VAL A 187 7.71 -3.78 12.90
CA VAL A 187 6.28 -4.09 12.77
C VAL A 187 5.48 -3.58 13.96
N LYS A 188 4.39 -2.88 13.69
CA LYS A 188 3.36 -2.48 14.66
C LYS A 188 1.99 -2.95 14.17
N LEU A 189 1.42 -4.00 14.78
CA LEU A 189 0.08 -4.50 14.47
C LEU A 189 -0.87 -4.22 15.63
N ARG A 190 -2.07 -3.70 15.31
CA ARG A 190 -3.15 -3.50 16.29
C ARG A 190 -4.50 -3.94 15.72
N THR A 191 -5.17 -4.83 16.43
CA THR A 191 -6.57 -5.18 16.17
C THR A 191 -7.35 -5.31 17.48
N LYS A 192 -8.68 -5.42 17.43
CA LYS A 192 -9.48 -5.93 18.55
C LYS A 192 -9.68 -7.45 18.42
N ASP A 193 -9.76 -7.93 17.19
CA ASP A 193 -10.10 -9.30 16.81
C ASP A 193 -8.88 -10.22 16.63
N PRO A 194 -9.04 -11.50 16.24
CA PRO A 194 -7.92 -12.41 16.13
C PRO A 194 -6.79 -11.90 15.22
N LEU A 195 -5.55 -12.08 15.69
CA LEU A 195 -4.35 -11.67 14.98
C LEU A 195 -3.53 -12.91 14.59
N GLN A 196 -3.27 -13.07 13.29
CA GLN A 196 -2.31 -14.05 12.78
C GLN A 196 -1.14 -13.34 12.10
N ALA A 197 0.08 -13.54 12.59
CA ALA A 197 1.29 -12.90 12.07
C ALA A 197 2.40 -13.92 11.81
N LYS A 198 2.89 -13.99 10.57
CA LYS A 198 4.10 -14.73 10.17
C LYS A 198 5.16 -13.74 9.70
N LEU A 199 6.17 -13.50 10.53
CA LEU A 199 7.25 -12.54 10.26
C LEU A 199 8.57 -13.29 10.06
N ARG A 200 9.24 -13.04 8.93
CA ARG A 200 10.53 -13.65 8.61
C ARG A 200 11.53 -12.61 8.11
N THR A 201 12.69 -12.56 8.74
CA THR A 201 13.86 -11.80 8.26
C THR A 201 15.15 -12.60 8.48
N LYS A 202 16.28 -12.18 7.89
CA LYS A 202 17.61 -12.64 8.32
C LYS A 202 18.19 -11.68 9.37
N ASP A 203 17.78 -10.43 9.34
CA ASP A 203 18.30 -9.32 10.13
C ASP A 203 17.46 -8.99 11.37
N PRO A 204 17.81 -7.96 12.17
CA PRO A 204 17.08 -7.67 13.39
C PRO A 204 15.58 -7.47 13.18
N LEU A 205 14.79 -8.04 14.09
CA LEU A 205 13.33 -7.99 14.07
C LEU A 205 12.80 -7.24 15.30
N GLN A 206 12.05 -6.17 15.07
CA GLN A 206 11.27 -5.48 16.11
C GLN A 206 9.78 -5.62 15.83
N ALA A 207 9.04 -6.26 16.75
CA ALA A 207 7.60 -6.48 16.61
C ALA A 207 6.82 -5.99 17.83
N LYS A 208 5.81 -5.15 17.61
CA LYS A 208 4.81 -4.77 18.63
C LYS A 208 3.43 -5.24 18.15
N LEU A 209 2.89 -6.28 18.78
CA LEU A 209 1.61 -6.88 18.42
C LEU A 209 0.61 -6.63 19.56
N ARG A 210 -0.56 -6.07 19.22
CA ARG A 210 -1.64 -5.82 20.19
C ARG A 210 -2.98 -6.30 19.66
N THR A 211 -3.65 -7.15 20.43
CA THR A 211 -5.02 -7.58 20.17
C THR A 211 -5.81 -7.65 21.50
N LYS A 212 -7.14 -7.81 21.46
CA LYS A 212 -7.93 -8.23 22.62
C LYS A 212 -8.16 -9.76 22.54
N ASN A 213 -8.48 -10.25 21.36
CA ASN A 213 -8.79 -11.65 21.07
C ASN A 213 -7.51 -12.46 20.79
N PRO A 214 -7.61 -13.76 20.42
CA PRO A 214 -6.44 -14.63 20.25
C PRO A 214 -5.37 -14.11 19.28
N LEU A 215 -4.12 -14.34 19.67
CA LEU A 215 -2.92 -14.09 18.89
C LEU A 215 -2.30 -15.41 18.48
N GLN A 216 -1.94 -15.51 17.20
CA GLN A 216 -1.02 -16.49 16.65
C GLN A 216 0.15 -15.77 15.98
N ALA A 217 1.33 -15.83 16.58
CA ALA A 217 2.53 -15.21 16.04
C ALA A 217 3.60 -16.27 15.78
N LYS A 218 4.19 -16.23 14.58
CA LYS A 218 5.40 -16.98 14.21
C LYS A 218 6.47 -15.98 13.78
N LEU A 219 7.47 -15.78 14.64
CA LEU A 219 8.59 -14.86 14.41
C LEU A 219 9.85 -15.66 14.11
N ARG A 220 10.51 -15.38 12.98
CA ARG A 220 11.76 -16.03 12.57
C ARG A 220 12.80 -15.02 12.14
N THR A 221 13.95 -15.03 12.81
CA THR A 221 15.14 -14.26 12.44
C THR A 221 16.43 -15.04 12.75
N LYS A 222 17.54 -14.67 12.10
CA LYS A 222 18.89 -15.16 12.45
C LYS A 222 19.62 -14.21 13.42
N ASN A 223 19.16 -12.97 13.51
CA ASN A 223 19.74 -11.87 14.25
C ASN A 223 18.82 -11.48 15.43
N PRO A 224 19.17 -10.50 16.27
CA PRO A 224 18.39 -10.12 17.45
C PRO A 224 16.88 -9.94 17.22
N LEU A 225 16.08 -10.33 18.22
CA LEU A 225 14.62 -10.21 18.24
C LEU A 225 14.16 -9.39 19.43
N GLN A 226 13.41 -8.32 19.16
CA GLN A 226 12.65 -7.61 20.17
C GLN A 226 11.15 -7.72 19.88
N ALA A 227 10.43 -8.44 20.72
CA ALA A 227 8.99 -8.65 20.59
C ALA A 227 8.23 -8.18 21.83
N LYS A 228 7.21 -7.34 21.62
CA LYS A 228 6.24 -6.95 22.65
C LYS A 228 4.85 -7.39 22.21
N LEU A 229 4.27 -8.34 22.94
CA LEU A 229 2.94 -8.89 22.69
C LEU A 229 2.01 -8.45 23.80
N ARG A 230 0.82 -7.97 23.44
CA ARG A 230 -0.24 -7.62 24.40
C ARG A 230 -1.57 -8.18 23.91
N MET A 231 -2.18 -9.02 24.72
CA MET A 231 -3.49 -9.62 24.46
C MET A 231 -4.33 -9.67 25.74
N LYS A 232 -5.61 -10.03 25.64
CA LYS A 232 -6.44 -10.35 26.80
C LYS A 232 -6.73 -11.86 26.87
N ASP A 233 -7.04 -12.48 25.73
CA ASP A 233 -7.35 -13.92 25.66
C ASP A 233 -6.27 -14.71 24.90
N PRO A 234 -5.41 -15.47 25.59
CA PRO A 234 -4.28 -16.14 24.99
C PRO A 234 -4.64 -17.45 24.27
N ARG A 235 -4.02 -17.74 23.11
CA ARG A 235 -4.02 -19.10 22.51
C ARG A 235 -2.63 -19.65 22.19
N GLN A 236 -1.84 -19.04 21.28
CA GLN A 236 -0.53 -19.60 20.91
C GLN A 236 0.46 -18.54 20.38
N ALA A 237 1.66 -18.44 20.96
CA ALA A 237 2.76 -17.65 20.38
C ALA A 237 3.98 -18.55 20.19
N ARG A 238 4.50 -18.66 18.96
CA ARG A 238 5.67 -19.48 18.65
C ARG A 238 6.82 -18.61 18.16
N LEU A 239 7.93 -18.65 18.89
CA LEU A 239 9.17 -17.97 18.52
C LEU A 239 10.17 -19.01 17.98
N ILE A 240 10.79 -18.73 16.85
CA ILE A 240 11.83 -19.60 16.28
C ILE A 240 13.04 -18.72 15.96
N MET A 241 14.10 -18.85 16.74
CA MET A 241 15.34 -18.10 16.58
C MET A 241 16.52 -19.06 16.42
N LYS A 242 17.56 -18.61 15.69
CA LYS A 242 18.83 -19.34 15.62
C LYS A 242 19.77 -19.01 16.79
N ASP A 243 19.68 -17.79 17.33
CA ASP A 243 20.46 -17.35 18.49
C ASP A 243 19.52 -16.73 19.55
N PRO A 244 19.18 -17.47 20.62
CA PRO A 244 18.23 -17.00 21.64
C PRO A 244 18.81 -15.96 22.60
N ARG A 245 20.13 -15.74 22.65
CA ARG A 245 20.79 -14.86 23.64
C ARG A 245 20.44 -13.38 23.48
N GLN A 246 19.86 -12.99 22.34
CA GLN A 246 19.47 -11.61 22.04
C GLN A 246 17.95 -11.45 21.80
N ALA A 247 17.16 -12.35 22.37
CA ALA A 247 15.71 -12.35 22.30
C ALA A 247 15.10 -11.64 23.53
N ARG A 248 14.38 -10.54 23.32
CA ARG A 248 13.56 -9.93 24.37
C ARG A 248 12.08 -10.07 24.04
N LEU A 249 11.37 -10.87 24.82
CA LEU A 249 9.92 -11.04 24.74
C LEU A 249 9.25 -10.44 25.96
N ILE A 250 8.31 -9.51 25.75
CA ILE A 250 7.45 -8.97 26.81
C ILE A 250 6.01 -9.35 26.49
N MET A 251 5.40 -10.17 27.34
CA MET A 251 3.99 -10.55 27.31
C MET A 251 3.27 -9.98 28.54
N LYS A 252 1.98 -9.67 28.40
CA LYS A 252 1.07 -9.48 29.53
C LYS A 252 -0.03 -10.53 29.35
N ASP A 253 -0.26 -11.33 30.40
CA ASP A 253 -1.09 -12.54 30.52
C ASP A 253 -0.44 -13.86 30.01
N PRO A 254 -0.69 -15.03 30.65
CA PRO A 254 0.13 -16.23 30.47
C PRO A 254 -0.28 -17.10 29.26
N LEU A 255 0.70 -17.75 28.62
CA LEU A 255 0.47 -18.91 27.74
C LEU A 255 1.53 -19.99 27.92
N GLN A 256 1.11 -21.23 27.69
CA GLN A 256 2.00 -22.35 27.43
C GLN A 256 2.90 -22.05 26.23
N VAL A 257 4.21 -22.10 26.48
CA VAL A 257 5.26 -21.97 25.46
C VAL A 257 5.52 -23.37 24.88
N LYS A 258 5.39 -23.53 23.56
CA LYS A 258 5.88 -24.69 22.79
C LYS A 258 6.76 -24.22 21.63
#